data_AF-A0A955XE14-F1
#
_entry.id   AF-A0A955XE14-F1
#
_cell.length_a   1.000
_cell.length_b   1.000
_cell.length_c   1.000
_cell.angle_alpha   90.00
_cell.angle_beta   90.00
_cell.angle_gamma   90.00
#
_symmetry.space_group_name_H-M   'P 1'
#
loop_
_entity.id
_entity.type
_entity.pdbx_description
1 polymer ?
#
loop_
_entity_poly.entity_id
_entity_poly.type
_entity_poly.pdbx_seq_one_letter_code
_entity_poly.pdbx_strand_id
1 'polypeptide(L)'
;MLILDPGTGVVHAQHPLKAPGEASILDEHYGGPRPAPARAVRPKTVAEKQFCALGEVAHAFIAGAAAAGHTRLGPELAELNTLAAAHGTQAFTAALERAVAFHRFKAADVRSILAAGAGTPHPRRAGDALVIDLPTSTGRSLTEYAPTNHAGGEADSPGTGIATGAGRVVFS
;
A
#
# COMPACT_ATOMS: atom_id res chain seq x y z
N MET A 1 24.90 27.99 -29.58
CA MET A 1 26.34 27.73 -29.46
C MET A 1 26.72 26.58 -30.38
N LEU A 2 27.74 26.76 -31.22
CA LEU A 2 28.23 25.77 -32.19
C LEU A 2 29.61 25.28 -31.74
N ILE A 3 29.86 23.97 -31.79
CA ILE A 3 31.16 23.35 -31.51
C ILE A 3 31.71 22.82 -32.83
N LEU A 4 32.88 23.33 -33.21
CA LEU A 4 33.54 23.11 -34.49
C LEU A 4 34.91 22.47 -34.25
N ASP A 5 35.34 21.58 -35.14
CA ASP A 5 36.76 21.26 -35.29
C ASP A 5 37.43 22.33 -36.18
N PRO A 6 38.35 23.14 -35.65
CA PRO A 6 38.97 24.22 -36.40
C PRO A 6 39.89 23.73 -37.53
N GLY A 7 40.34 22.46 -37.51
CA GLY A 7 41.20 21.90 -38.54
C GLY A 7 40.46 21.40 -39.77
N THR A 8 39.20 20.98 -39.60
CA THR A 8 38.40 20.34 -40.67
C THR A 8 37.14 21.13 -41.03
N GLY A 9 36.72 22.08 -40.20
CA GLY A 9 35.47 22.82 -40.37
C GLY A 9 34.21 21.99 -40.09
N VAL A 10 34.37 20.76 -39.58
CA VAL A 10 33.25 19.88 -39.26
C VAL A 10 32.54 20.38 -38.00
N VAL A 11 31.22 20.50 -38.09
CA VAL A 11 30.35 20.83 -36.95
C VAL A 11 30.09 19.55 -36.15
N HIS A 12 30.52 19.52 -34.90
CA HIS A 12 30.30 18.37 -34.01
C HIS A 12 29.04 18.52 -33.16
N ALA A 13 28.65 19.75 -32.83
CA ALA A 13 27.43 19.99 -32.07
C ALA A 13 26.86 21.39 -32.28
N GLN A 14 25.53 21.49 -32.28
CA GLN A 14 24.81 22.76 -32.29
C GLN A 14 23.78 22.78 -31.17
N HIS A 15 24.02 23.60 -30.15
CA HIS A 15 23.13 23.75 -29.01
C HIS A 15 22.34 25.06 -29.10
N PRO A 16 21.01 25.06 -28.89
CA PRO A 16 20.28 26.30 -28.71
C PRO A 16 20.79 27.05 -27.48
N LEU A 17 20.85 28.39 -27.56
CA LEU A 17 21.11 29.21 -26.37
C LEU A 17 19.88 29.15 -25.46
N LYS A 18 20.07 28.76 -24.20
CA LYS A 18 19.03 28.71 -23.18
C LYS A 18 19.24 29.78 -22.12
N ALA A 19 18.20 30.05 -21.33
CA ALA A 19 18.24 31.05 -20.27
C ALA A 19 19.19 30.64 -19.12
N PRO A 20 19.65 31.59 -18.29
CA PRO A 20 20.45 31.27 -17.11
C PRO A 20 19.74 30.25 -16.19
N GLY A 21 20.44 29.16 -15.86
CA GLY A 21 19.89 28.06 -15.05
C GLY A 21 19.33 26.88 -15.85
N GLU A 22 19.22 26.99 -17.17
CA GLU A 22 18.76 25.90 -18.03
C GLU A 22 19.92 25.17 -18.72
N ALA A 23 19.85 23.84 -18.77
CA ALA A 23 20.77 23.01 -19.54
C ALA A 23 20.17 22.62 -20.90
N SER A 24 20.99 22.65 -21.94
CA SER A 24 20.67 22.07 -23.24
C SER A 24 21.60 20.90 -23.50
N ILE A 25 21.12 19.69 -23.23
CA ILE A 25 21.84 18.44 -23.51
C ILE A 25 21.10 17.77 -24.67
N LEU A 26 21.80 17.51 -25.77
CA LEU A 26 21.29 16.69 -26.87
C LEU A 26 21.90 15.29 -26.74
N ASP A 27 21.06 14.29 -26.56
CA ASP A 27 21.46 12.90 -26.30
C ASP A 27 22.22 12.29 -27.51
N GLU A 28 21.98 12.79 -28.73
CA GLU A 28 22.70 12.41 -29.95
C GLU A 28 24.22 12.64 -29.83
N HIS A 29 24.65 13.63 -29.03
CA HIS A 29 26.06 13.89 -28.77
C HIS A 29 26.69 12.93 -27.76
N TYR A 30 25.89 12.09 -27.10
CA TYR A 30 26.32 11.13 -26.08
C TYR A 30 26.00 9.67 -26.42
N GLY A 31 25.77 9.38 -27.72
CA GLY A 31 25.52 8.02 -28.19
C GLY A 31 24.05 7.60 -28.13
N GLY A 32 23.12 8.56 -28.07
CA GLY A 32 21.67 8.31 -28.09
C GLY A 32 21.02 8.40 -26.71
N PRO A 33 19.74 8.02 -26.61
CA PRO A 33 18.94 8.18 -25.40
C PRO A 33 19.65 7.61 -24.17
N ARG A 34 19.72 8.41 -23.09
CA ARG A 34 20.36 7.95 -21.86
C ARG A 34 19.67 6.69 -21.34
N PRO A 35 20.41 5.58 -21.12
CA PRO A 35 19.81 4.40 -20.53
C PRO A 35 19.26 4.73 -19.13
N ALA A 36 18.08 4.20 -18.82
CA ALA A 36 17.48 4.39 -17.51
C ALA A 36 18.44 3.88 -16.42
N PRO A 37 18.54 4.58 -15.27
CA PRO A 37 19.43 4.15 -14.19
C PRO A 37 18.99 2.78 -13.65
N ALA A 38 19.70 1.73 -14.04
CA ALA A 38 19.45 0.36 -13.59
C ALA A 38 20.22 0.09 -12.29
N ARG A 39 19.64 0.45 -11.15
CA ARG A 39 20.18 0.08 -9.83
C ARG A 39 19.72 -1.31 -9.44
N ALA A 40 20.46 -2.33 -9.85
CA ALA A 40 20.22 -3.69 -9.41
C ALA A 40 20.45 -3.84 -7.89
N VAL A 41 19.61 -4.64 -7.22
CA VAL A 41 19.81 -5.03 -5.82
C VAL A 41 21.10 -5.85 -5.72
N ARG A 42 22.05 -5.40 -4.91
CA ARG A 42 23.34 -6.08 -4.71
C ARG A 42 23.48 -6.54 -3.25
N PRO A 43 22.96 -7.73 -2.91
CA PRO A 43 23.02 -8.24 -1.54
C PRO A 43 24.47 -8.56 -1.15
N LYS A 44 24.92 -8.01 -0.01
CA LYS A 44 26.27 -8.21 0.54
C LYS A 44 26.22 -9.15 1.74
N THR A 45 25.26 -8.95 2.64
CA THR A 45 25.16 -9.71 3.90
C THR A 45 24.48 -11.06 3.69
N VAL A 46 24.67 -11.99 4.63
CA VAL A 46 24.01 -13.31 4.58
C VAL A 46 22.49 -13.16 4.59
N ALA A 47 21.94 -12.30 5.45
CA ALA A 47 20.51 -12.05 5.53
C ALA A 47 19.95 -11.47 4.22
N GLU A 48 20.66 -10.53 3.59
CA GLU A 48 20.26 -9.98 2.29
C GLU A 48 20.24 -11.04 1.19
N LYS A 49 21.26 -11.92 1.16
CA LYS A 49 21.32 -13.01 0.17
C LYS A 49 20.20 -14.02 0.37
N GLN A 50 19.94 -14.41 1.61
CA GLN A 50 18.82 -15.30 1.96
C GLN A 50 17.48 -14.71 1.54
N PHE A 51 17.26 -13.43 1.82
CA PHE A 51 16.01 -12.78 1.44
C PHE A 51 15.87 -12.66 -0.08
N CYS A 52 16.93 -12.27 -0.79
CA CYS A 52 16.89 -12.19 -2.26
C CYS A 52 16.70 -13.56 -2.93
N ALA A 53 17.09 -14.66 -2.27
CA ALA A 53 16.86 -16.03 -2.77
C ALA A 53 15.37 -16.42 -2.81
N LEU A 54 14.48 -15.65 -2.19
CA LEU A 54 13.03 -15.84 -2.29
C LEU A 54 12.46 -15.45 -3.67
N GLY A 55 13.26 -14.80 -4.53
CA GLY A 55 12.92 -14.52 -5.92
C GLY A 55 12.31 -13.13 -6.14
N GLU A 56 11.48 -13.02 -7.18
CA GLU A 56 10.98 -11.73 -7.70
C GLU A 56 10.23 -10.88 -6.66
N VAL A 57 9.46 -11.50 -5.76
CA VAL A 57 8.71 -10.76 -4.74
C VAL A 57 9.65 -10.07 -3.75
N ALA A 58 10.79 -10.68 -3.41
CA ALA A 58 11.81 -10.05 -2.57
C ALA A 58 12.49 -8.87 -3.29
N HIS A 59 12.74 -9.00 -4.59
CA HIS A 59 13.25 -7.88 -5.40
C HIS A 59 12.25 -6.72 -5.44
N ALA A 60 10.96 -7.00 -5.68
CA ALA A 60 9.90 -6.00 -5.67
C ALA A 60 9.78 -5.31 -4.31
N PHE A 61 9.92 -6.07 -3.21
CA PHE A 61 9.94 -5.52 -1.86
C PHE A 61 11.11 -4.58 -1.62
N ILE A 62 12.35 -4.98 -1.98
CA ILE A 62 13.53 -4.11 -1.81
C ILE A 62 13.43 -2.86 -2.68
N ALA A 63 12.99 -3.01 -3.94
CA ALA A 63 12.81 -1.89 -4.86
C ALA A 63 11.75 -0.91 -4.34
N GLY A 64 10.60 -1.43 -3.87
CA GLY A 64 9.53 -0.63 -3.27
C GLY A 64 9.96 0.08 -2.00
N ALA A 65 10.68 -0.61 -1.12
CA ALA A 65 11.23 -0.03 0.11
C ALA A 65 12.22 1.11 -0.19
N ALA A 66 13.10 0.91 -1.17
CA ALA A 66 14.03 1.94 -1.62
C ALA A 66 13.31 3.15 -2.24
N ALA A 67 12.28 2.91 -3.07
CA ALA A 67 11.45 3.97 -3.65
C ALA A 67 10.67 4.77 -2.59
N ALA A 68 10.25 4.11 -1.51
CA ALA A 68 9.62 4.74 -0.34
C ALA A 68 10.62 5.42 0.62
N GLY A 69 11.93 5.38 0.32
CA GLY A 69 12.95 6.04 1.13
C GLY A 69 13.39 5.27 2.38
N HIS A 70 13.16 3.96 2.46
CA HIS A 70 13.70 3.15 3.56
C HIS A 70 15.23 3.03 3.45
N THR A 71 15.93 3.73 4.34
CA THR A 71 17.40 3.81 4.34
C THR A 71 18.09 2.70 5.14
N ARG A 72 17.36 1.95 5.97
CA ARG A 72 17.89 0.86 6.82
C ARG A 72 17.04 -0.41 6.70
N LEU A 73 17.38 -1.26 5.74
CA LEU A 73 16.74 -2.57 5.54
C LEU A 73 17.44 -3.73 6.26
N GLY A 74 18.74 -3.61 6.58
CA GLY A 74 19.52 -4.74 7.12
C GLY A 74 18.87 -5.48 8.30
N PRO A 75 18.51 -4.79 9.40
CA PRO A 75 17.84 -5.44 10.55
C PRO A 75 16.46 -6.01 10.18
N GLU A 76 15.68 -5.30 9.37
CA GLU A 76 14.36 -5.74 8.91
C GLU A 76 14.46 -7.03 8.11
N LEU A 77 15.45 -7.17 7.23
CA LEU A 77 15.66 -8.38 6.42
C LEU A 77 15.99 -9.61 7.27
N ALA A 78 16.75 -9.44 8.35
CA ALA A 78 17.03 -10.53 9.28
C ALA A 78 15.74 -11.00 9.97
N GLU A 79 14.90 -10.06 10.42
CA GLU A 79 13.60 -10.38 11.04
C GLU A 79 12.59 -10.96 10.04
N LEU A 80 12.61 -10.49 8.78
CA LEU A 80 11.80 -11.06 7.71
C LEU A 80 12.20 -12.51 7.40
N ASN A 81 13.50 -12.83 7.43
CA ASN A 81 13.96 -14.21 7.25
C ASN A 81 13.53 -15.12 8.41
N THR A 82 13.48 -14.63 9.66
CA THR A 82 12.95 -15.44 10.78
C THR A 82 11.44 -15.66 10.65
N LEU A 83 10.68 -14.65 10.19
CA LEU A 83 9.26 -14.81 9.86
C LEU A 83 9.04 -15.83 8.75
N ALA A 84 9.84 -15.79 7.68
CA ALA A 84 9.76 -16.76 6.59
C ALA A 84 9.98 -18.21 7.08
N ALA A 85 10.95 -18.41 7.97
CA ALA A 85 11.22 -19.72 8.57
C ALA A 85 10.09 -20.21 9.49
N ALA A 86 9.41 -19.30 10.21
CA ALA A 86 8.34 -19.66 11.14
C ALA A 86 6.99 -19.95 10.46
N HIS A 87 6.66 -19.22 9.39
CA HIS A 87 5.36 -19.32 8.72
C HIS A 87 5.36 -20.16 7.44
N GLY A 88 6.54 -20.53 6.96
CA GLY A 88 6.71 -21.24 5.69
C GLY A 88 6.66 -20.29 4.48
N THR A 89 7.30 -20.72 3.39
CA THR A 89 7.54 -19.87 2.21
C THR A 89 6.25 -19.38 1.55
N GLN A 90 5.24 -20.25 1.39
CA GLN A 90 4.02 -19.88 0.66
C GLN A 90 3.23 -18.76 1.35
N ALA A 91 3.00 -18.88 2.66
CA ALA A 91 2.30 -17.86 3.44
C ALA A 91 3.10 -16.56 3.50
N PHE A 92 4.42 -16.67 3.62
CA PHE A 92 5.33 -15.52 3.64
C PHE A 92 5.34 -14.77 2.30
N THR A 93 5.48 -15.46 1.17
CA THR A 93 5.46 -14.83 -0.16
C THR A 93 4.14 -14.10 -0.42
N ALA A 94 3.00 -14.73 -0.08
CA ALA A 94 1.70 -14.08 -0.21
C ALA A 94 1.56 -12.83 0.68
N ALA A 95 2.12 -12.87 1.89
CA ALA A 95 2.17 -11.69 2.76
C ALA A 95 3.08 -10.60 2.20
N LEU A 96 4.20 -10.97 1.60
CA LEU A 96 5.15 -10.05 1.00
C LEU A 96 4.58 -9.36 -0.24
N GLU A 97 3.85 -10.08 -1.10
CA GLU A 97 3.11 -9.51 -2.23
C GLU A 97 2.10 -8.46 -1.75
N ARG A 98 1.34 -8.77 -0.70
CA ARG A 98 0.42 -7.80 -0.09
C ARG A 98 1.15 -6.60 0.48
N ALA A 99 2.26 -6.82 1.19
CA ALA A 99 3.07 -5.75 1.76
C ALA A 99 3.57 -4.78 0.67
N VAL A 100 4.03 -5.30 -0.47
CA VAL A 100 4.41 -4.51 -1.65
C VAL A 100 3.22 -3.73 -2.20
N ALA A 101 2.07 -4.40 -2.37
CA ALA A 101 0.86 -3.77 -2.92
C ALA A 101 0.31 -2.63 -2.03
N PHE A 102 0.52 -2.71 -0.71
CA PHE A 102 0.16 -1.67 0.25
C PHE A 102 1.29 -0.68 0.58
N HIS A 103 2.45 -0.80 -0.07
CA HIS A 103 3.65 0.00 0.23
C HIS A 103 4.08 -0.03 1.71
N ARG A 104 3.95 -1.19 2.37
CA ARG A 104 4.36 -1.42 3.75
C ARG A 104 5.65 -2.26 3.80
N PHE A 105 6.75 -1.66 4.24
CA PHE A 105 8.08 -2.28 4.11
C PHE A 105 8.79 -2.60 5.44
N LYS A 106 8.06 -2.69 6.55
CA LYS A 106 8.60 -3.13 7.84
C LYS A 106 8.26 -4.60 8.15
N ALA A 107 9.12 -5.29 8.87
CA ALA A 107 8.89 -6.65 9.36
C ALA A 107 7.65 -6.73 10.25
N ALA A 108 7.39 -5.71 11.07
CA ALA A 108 6.17 -5.60 11.86
C ALA A 108 4.90 -5.57 10.98
N ASP A 109 4.94 -4.89 9.83
CA ASP A 109 3.80 -4.84 8.92
C ASP A 109 3.53 -6.20 8.28
N VAL A 110 4.59 -6.88 7.84
CA VAL A 110 4.50 -8.24 7.29
C VAL A 110 3.97 -9.22 8.34
N ARG A 111 4.42 -9.10 9.59
CA ARG A 111 3.88 -9.86 10.73
C ARG A 111 2.39 -9.59 10.93
N SER A 112 1.94 -8.34 10.87
CA SER A 112 0.51 -8.00 10.96
C SER A 112 -0.30 -8.60 9.81
N ILE A 113 0.23 -8.60 8.58
CA ILE A 113 -0.42 -9.22 7.42
C ILE A 113 -0.51 -10.75 7.59
N LEU A 114 0.55 -11.39 8.10
CA LEU A 114 0.56 -12.82 8.40
C LEU A 114 -0.48 -13.17 9.48
N ALA A 115 -0.57 -12.36 10.54
CA ALA A 115 -1.54 -12.55 11.62
C ALA A 115 -3.00 -12.37 11.17
N ALA A 116 -3.26 -11.45 10.24
CA ALA A 116 -4.60 -11.23 9.69
C ALA A 116 -5.07 -12.36 8.75
N GLY A 117 -4.14 -13.14 8.19
CA GLY A 117 -4.44 -14.30 7.35
C GLY A 117 -5.17 -13.95 6.04
N ALA A 118 -6.01 -14.86 5.54
CA ALA A 118 -6.72 -14.70 4.26
C ALA A 118 -7.80 -13.59 4.26
N GLY A 119 -8.09 -12.98 5.41
CA GLY A 119 -9.13 -11.95 5.55
C GLY A 119 -8.72 -10.55 5.09
N THR A 120 -7.46 -10.31 4.70
CA THR A 120 -7.02 -8.99 4.23
C THR A 120 -7.49 -8.70 2.80
N PRO A 121 -8.07 -7.51 2.53
CA PRO A 121 -8.38 -7.08 1.17
C PRO A 121 -7.16 -7.10 0.26
N HIS A 122 -7.32 -7.53 -0.99
CA HIS A 122 -6.28 -7.43 -2.01
C HIS A 122 -6.41 -6.08 -2.73
N PRO A 123 -5.38 -5.22 -2.74
CA PRO A 123 -5.40 -3.98 -3.50
C PRO A 123 -5.68 -4.29 -4.97
N ARG A 124 -6.68 -3.63 -5.53
CA ARG A 124 -6.95 -3.64 -6.97
C ARG A 124 -6.68 -2.26 -7.49
N ARG A 125 -6.13 -2.19 -8.71
CA ARG A 125 -6.09 -0.94 -9.46
C ARG A 125 -7.50 -0.36 -9.48
N ALA A 126 -7.61 0.97 -9.38
CA ALA A 126 -8.87 1.66 -9.61
C ALA A 126 -9.47 1.13 -10.93
N GLY A 127 -10.73 0.69 -10.86
CA GLY A 127 -11.50 0.35 -12.05
C GLY A 127 -11.79 1.60 -12.87
N ASP A 128 -12.27 1.40 -14.08
CA ASP A 128 -12.77 2.50 -14.89
C ASP A 128 -13.96 3.17 -14.22
N ALA A 129 -14.15 4.46 -14.51
CA ALA A 129 -15.29 5.20 -14.01
C ALA A 129 -16.58 4.48 -14.44
N LEU A 130 -17.37 4.06 -13.45
CA LEU A 130 -18.69 3.50 -13.70
C LEU A 130 -19.63 4.66 -14.06
N VAL A 131 -19.71 4.98 -15.36
CA VAL A 131 -20.64 5.97 -15.90
C VAL A 131 -21.97 5.28 -16.15
N ILE A 132 -22.82 5.26 -15.11
CA ILE A 132 -24.22 4.83 -15.19
C ILE A 132 -25.10 5.97 -14.68
N ASP A 133 -26.29 6.11 -15.25
CA ASP A 133 -27.33 6.93 -14.62
C ASP A 133 -27.79 6.21 -13.36
N LEU A 134 -27.45 6.78 -12.20
CA LEU A 134 -27.94 6.26 -10.93
C LEU A 134 -29.42 6.59 -10.77
N PRO A 135 -30.24 5.64 -10.30
CA PRO A 135 -31.63 5.94 -9.97
C PRO A 135 -31.67 7.01 -8.87
N THR A 136 -32.37 8.11 -9.13
CA THR A 136 -32.67 9.11 -8.10
C THR A 136 -33.65 8.52 -7.09
N SER A 137 -33.18 8.30 -5.87
CA SER A 137 -34.05 7.94 -4.74
C SER A 137 -34.62 9.20 -4.10
N THR A 138 -35.89 9.17 -3.69
CA THR A 138 -36.45 10.17 -2.77
C THR A 138 -35.70 10.10 -1.45
N GLY A 139 -35.08 11.21 -1.04
CA GLY A 139 -34.38 11.29 0.24
C GLY A 139 -35.32 11.04 1.42
N ARG A 140 -34.85 10.28 2.42
CA ARG A 140 -35.49 10.20 3.73
C ARG A 140 -34.92 11.28 4.66
N SER A 141 -35.70 11.69 5.66
CA SER A 141 -35.22 12.65 6.66
C SER A 141 -34.09 12.03 7.49
N LEU A 142 -33.08 12.82 7.86
CA LEU A 142 -31.97 12.38 8.73
C LEU A 142 -32.46 11.86 10.09
N THR A 143 -33.55 12.42 10.62
CA THR A 143 -34.20 11.96 11.86
C THR A 143 -34.72 10.53 11.77
N GLU A 144 -35.00 10.03 10.57
CA GLU A 144 -35.50 8.68 10.34
C GLU A 144 -34.39 7.62 10.43
N TYR A 145 -33.13 8.05 10.32
CA TYR A 145 -31.94 7.22 10.51
C TYR A 145 -31.34 7.34 11.91
N ALA A 146 -31.96 8.13 12.80
CA ALA A 146 -31.49 8.23 14.16
C ALA A 146 -31.53 6.83 14.80
N PRO A 147 -30.42 6.33 15.35
CA PRO A 147 -30.44 5.05 16.05
C PRO A 147 -31.47 5.13 17.18
N THR A 148 -32.43 4.20 17.21
CA THR A 148 -33.31 4.06 18.36
C THR A 148 -32.44 3.76 19.56
N ASN A 149 -32.37 4.72 20.50
CA ASN A 149 -31.76 4.49 21.80
C ASN A 149 -32.57 3.41 22.52
N HIS A 150 -32.22 2.14 22.30
CA HIS A 150 -32.58 1.08 23.21
C HIS A 150 -31.74 1.29 24.47
N ALA A 151 -32.27 2.08 25.40
CA ALA A 151 -31.70 2.26 26.72
C ALA A 151 -31.49 0.88 27.33
N GLY A 152 -30.22 0.55 27.57
CA GLY A 152 -29.80 -0.61 28.33
C GLY A 152 -30.50 -0.62 29.68
N GLY A 153 -30.92 -1.82 30.09
CA GLY A 153 -31.74 -2.03 31.28
C GLY A 153 -31.12 -1.45 32.55
N GLU A 154 -31.95 -0.71 33.28
CA GLU A 154 -31.75 -0.54 34.70
C GLU A 154 -32.49 -1.67 35.41
N ALA A 155 -31.72 -2.52 36.07
CA ALA A 155 -32.24 -3.51 36.99
C ALA A 155 -32.87 -2.78 38.19
N ASP A 156 -34.14 -3.04 38.46
CA ASP A 156 -34.70 -2.79 39.79
C ASP A 156 -35.49 -4.02 40.26
N SER A 157 -35.21 -4.40 41.50
CA SER A 157 -35.79 -5.52 42.25
C SER A 157 -35.64 -5.18 43.73
N PRO A 158 -36.52 -5.66 44.62
CA PRO A 158 -37.98 -5.65 44.60
C PRO A 158 -38.54 -4.85 45.80
N GLY A 159 -39.71 -4.22 45.66
CA GLY A 159 -40.34 -3.41 46.72
C GLY A 159 -41.80 -3.77 46.97
N THR A 160 -42.04 -4.41 48.11
CA THR A 160 -43.31 -4.82 48.74
C THR A 160 -44.39 -3.73 48.80
N GLY A 161 -45.66 -4.07 48.54
CA GLY A 161 -46.80 -3.36 49.14
C GLY A 161 -48.13 -3.31 48.38
N ILE A 162 -49.00 -4.30 48.63
CA ILE A 162 -50.48 -4.23 48.79
C ILE A 162 -51.33 -3.21 48.00
N ALA A 163 -52.25 -3.72 47.16
CA ALA A 163 -53.71 -3.73 47.39
C ALA A 163 -54.56 -3.83 46.09
N THR A 164 -55.44 -4.83 46.07
CA THR A 164 -56.85 -4.79 45.58
C THR A 164 -57.17 -4.39 44.14
N GLY A 165 -57.73 -5.34 43.36
CA GLY A 165 -58.51 -5.00 42.16
C GLY A 165 -58.85 -6.19 41.25
N ALA A 166 -60.03 -6.77 41.48
CA ALA A 166 -60.68 -7.85 40.73
C ALA A 166 -60.67 -7.73 39.19
N GLY A 167 -60.62 -8.89 38.50
CA GLY A 167 -61.05 -8.99 37.11
C GLY A 167 -60.64 -10.27 36.35
N ARG A 168 -61.26 -11.42 36.67
CA ARG A 168 -61.32 -12.61 35.78
C ARG A 168 -61.91 -12.19 34.42
N VAL A 169 -61.37 -12.66 33.30
CA VAL A 169 -62.05 -13.62 32.40
C VAL A 169 -61.07 -14.36 31.48
N VAL A 170 -61.32 -15.66 31.35
CA VAL A 170 -60.71 -16.64 30.43
C VAL A 170 -61.55 -16.69 29.13
N PHE A 171 -61.12 -17.51 28.17
CA PHE A 171 -61.76 -18.00 26.93
C PHE A 171 -61.22 -17.32 25.67
N SER A 172 -60.74 -18.03 24.64
CA SER A 172 -60.54 -19.46 24.38
C SER A 172 -59.53 -19.60 23.25
#